data_AF-A0AAF0DI78-F1
#
_entry.id   AF-A0AAF0DI78-F1
#
_cell.length_a   1.000
_cell.length_b   1.000
_cell.length_c   1.000
_cell.angle_alpha   90.00
_cell.angle_beta   90.00
_cell.angle_gamma   90.00
#
_symmetry.space_group_name_H-M   'P 1'
#
loop_
_entity.id
_entity.type
_entity.pdbx_description
1 polymer ?
#
loop_
_entity_poly.entity_id
_entity_poly.type
_entity_poly.pdbx_seq_one_letter_code
_entity_poly.pdbx_strand_id
1 'polypeptide(L)'
;MDIKPGNFLLDADFNLVLIDWEQSDAPVTTAAPEIDGTWDVEELPGKGLQYTKYTGPERRNMPMTTPGCNGWNVWNAFLEWSKQCPKALELAEVFSLGRSMWMLLRQPDMDAFEDVTSTEEVVEDWESSEDIPAHWRDVVQGCLKHDPNERIGLRELTAFWESESMEISTAS
;
A
#
# COMPACT_ATOMS: atom_id res chain seq x y z
N MET A 1 8.62 -2.61 -0.59
CA MET A 1 8.19 -2.82 0.80
C MET A 1 7.02 -3.76 0.77
N ASP A 2 6.99 -4.72 1.69
CA ASP A 2 6.06 -5.85 1.71
C ASP A 2 5.02 -5.66 2.82
N ILE A 3 4.24 -4.56 2.76
CA ILE A 3 3.19 -4.29 3.75
C ILE A 3 1.98 -5.15 3.42
N LYS A 4 1.76 -6.18 4.24
CA LYS A 4 0.61 -7.10 4.16
C LYS A 4 0.27 -7.61 5.57
N PRO A 5 -0.96 -8.10 5.81
CA PRO A 5 -1.34 -8.66 7.11
C PRO A 5 -0.35 -9.69 7.66
N GLY A 6 0.20 -10.54 6.79
CA GLY A 6 1.18 -11.57 7.19
C GLY A 6 2.52 -11.04 7.73
N ASN A 7 2.84 -9.76 7.52
CA ASN A 7 4.06 -9.12 8.02
C ASN A 7 3.81 -8.25 9.27
N PHE A 8 2.63 -8.38 9.88
CA PHE A 8 2.36 -7.82 11.20
C PHE A 8 2.33 -8.91 12.27
N LEU A 9 3.08 -8.73 13.36
CA LEU A 9 3.07 -9.60 14.53
C LEU A 9 2.39 -8.90 15.71
N LEU A 10 1.83 -9.69 16.62
CA LEU A 10 1.43 -9.21 17.94
C LEU A 10 2.54 -9.54 18.94
N ASP A 11 2.98 -8.54 19.70
CA ASP A 11 3.88 -8.76 20.83
C ASP A 11 3.11 -9.19 22.10
N ALA A 12 3.83 -9.36 23.21
CA ALA A 12 3.25 -9.81 24.48
C ALA A 12 2.25 -8.81 25.09
N ASP A 13 2.31 -7.54 24.69
CA ASP A 13 1.44 -6.46 25.16
C ASP A 13 0.34 -6.16 24.13
N PHE A 14 0.17 -7.02 23.12
CA PHE A 14 -0.77 -6.88 22.01
C PHE A 14 -0.51 -5.66 21.11
N ASN A 15 0.72 -5.15 21.07
CA ASN A 15 1.10 -4.15 20.06
C ASN A 15 1.29 -4.82 18.70
N LEU A 16 0.91 -4.11 17.64
CA LEU A 16 1.14 -4.53 16.27
C LEU A 16 2.54 -4.10 15.80
N VAL A 17 3.39 -5.05 15.41
CA VAL A 17 4.78 -4.83 14.99
C VAL A 17 4.94 -5.22 13.53
N LEU A 18 5.35 -4.27 12.68
CA LEU A 18 5.70 -4.52 11.28
C LEU A 18 7.10 -5.16 11.20
N ILE A 19 7.19 -6.27 10.47
CA ILE A 19 8.43 -7.01 10.21
C ILE A 19 8.75 -7.03 8.71
N ASP A 20 9.78 -7.80 8.35
CA ASP A 20 10.17 -8.06 6.96
C ASP A 20 10.49 -6.80 6.14
N TRP A 21 11.52 -6.10 6.60
CA TRP A 21 11.99 -4.83 6.00
C TRP A 21 12.78 -5.04 4.70
N GLU A 22 12.90 -6.28 4.21
CA GLU A 22 13.58 -6.57 2.96
C GLU A 22 12.74 -6.04 1.79
N GLN A 23 13.25 -5.04 1.08
CA GLN A 23 12.53 -4.42 -0.04
C GLN A 23 12.73 -5.21 -1.35
N SER A 24 12.69 -6.53 -1.31
CA SER A 24 13.02 -7.40 -2.45
C SER A 24 11.80 -7.82 -3.28
N ASP A 25 10.60 -7.73 -2.70
CA ASP A 25 9.35 -8.09 -3.37
C ASP A 25 8.18 -7.21 -2.88
N ALA A 26 7.05 -7.32 -3.58
CA ALA A 26 5.77 -6.78 -3.17
C ALA A 26 4.66 -7.79 -3.54
N PRO A 27 3.70 -8.05 -2.65
CA PRO A 27 2.63 -9.00 -2.90
C PRO A 27 1.61 -8.32 -3.81
N VAL A 28 1.19 -9.02 -4.87
CA VAL A 28 0.24 -8.48 -5.87
C VAL A 28 -1.06 -7.97 -5.21
N THR A 29 -1.47 -8.60 -4.13
CA THR A 29 -2.72 -8.32 -3.42
C THR A 29 -2.71 -7.02 -2.60
N THR A 30 -1.53 -6.45 -2.30
CA THR A 30 -1.43 -5.17 -1.57
C THR A 30 -0.55 -4.14 -2.27
N ALA A 31 0.24 -4.52 -3.27
CA ALA A 31 1.06 -3.60 -4.05
C ALA A 31 0.23 -2.46 -4.66
N ALA A 32 0.78 -1.25 -4.67
CA ALA A 32 0.17 -0.13 -5.38
C ALA A 32 0.30 -0.35 -6.91
N PRO A 33 -0.71 -0.03 -7.72
CA PRO A 33 -0.67 -0.33 -9.16
C PRO A 33 0.47 0.40 -9.88
N GLU A 34 0.85 1.59 -9.44
CA GLU A 34 1.90 2.39 -10.09
C GLU A 34 3.33 1.90 -9.84
N ILE A 35 3.55 0.93 -8.93
CA ILE A 35 4.89 0.37 -8.66
C ILE A 35 5.26 -0.80 -9.60
N ASP A 36 4.48 -1.03 -10.65
CA ASP A 36 4.68 -2.06 -11.68
C ASP A 36 5.99 -1.95 -12.47
N GLY A 37 6.84 -0.97 -12.16
CA GLY A 37 8.11 -0.78 -12.82
C GLY A 37 7.99 -0.30 -14.26
N THR A 38 6.87 0.28 -14.69
CA THR A 38 6.68 0.90 -16.02
C THR A 38 6.54 2.42 -16.01
N TRP A 39 6.46 3.03 -14.83
CA TRP A 39 6.33 4.49 -14.64
C TRP A 39 7.61 5.16 -14.16
N ASP A 40 7.83 6.39 -14.63
CA ASP A 40 8.65 7.40 -13.99
C ASP A 40 7.75 8.38 -13.26
N VAL A 41 8.26 9.02 -12.20
CA VAL A 41 7.50 9.98 -11.40
C VAL A 41 8.34 11.20 -11.07
N GLU A 42 7.72 12.36 -11.14
CA GLU A 42 8.28 13.62 -10.65
C GLU A 42 7.25 14.36 -9.79
N GLU A 43 7.74 15.12 -8.80
CA GLU A 43 6.90 16.00 -8.00
C GLU A 43 6.91 17.41 -8.60
N LEU A 44 5.76 17.86 -9.07
CA LEU A 44 5.59 19.18 -9.67
C LEU A 44 5.08 20.19 -8.64
N PRO A 45 5.75 21.34 -8.47
CA PRO A 45 5.32 22.36 -7.52
C PRO A 45 3.87 22.81 -7.74
N GLY A 46 3.04 22.63 -6.71
CA GLY A 46 1.63 23.02 -6.71
C GLY A 46 0.72 22.17 -7.61
N LYS A 47 1.22 21.08 -8.19
CA LYS A 47 0.44 20.15 -9.04
C LYS A 47 0.47 18.69 -8.55
N GLY A 48 1.33 18.37 -7.60
CA GLY A 48 1.47 17.01 -7.08
C GLY A 48 2.36 16.14 -7.96
N LEU A 49 2.13 14.83 -7.91
CA LEU A 49 2.91 13.83 -8.62
C LEU A 49 2.47 13.72 -10.08
N GLN A 50 3.42 13.78 -11.00
CA GLN A 50 3.23 13.48 -12.41
C GLN A 50 3.89 12.15 -12.75
N TYR A 51 3.06 11.17 -13.12
CA TYR A 51 3.51 9.89 -13.62
C TYR A 51 3.60 9.91 -15.14
N THR A 52 4.71 9.42 -15.68
CA THR A 52 4.93 9.30 -17.13
C THR A 52 5.36 7.88 -17.46
N LYS A 53 4.82 7.32 -18.54
CA LYS A 53 5.17 5.96 -18.94
C LYS A 53 6.59 5.94 -19.48
N TYR A 54 7.41 5.06 -18.92
CA TYR A 54 8.80 4.91 -19.32
C TYR A 54 8.88 4.39 -20.76
N THR A 55 9.68 5.05 -21.60
CA THR A 55 9.85 4.73 -23.03
C THR A 55 11.31 4.45 -23.42
N GLY A 56 12.20 4.32 -22.43
CA GLY A 56 13.61 4.05 -22.65
C GLY A 56 13.93 2.55 -22.89
N PRO A 57 15.23 2.20 -22.95
CA PRO A 57 15.69 0.82 -23.04
C PRO A 57 15.20 -0.05 -21.88
N GLU A 58 15.24 -1.37 -22.03
CA GLU A 58 14.90 -2.29 -20.92
C GLU A 58 15.64 -1.92 -19.63
N ARG A 59 14.88 -1.68 -18.56
CA ARG A 59 15.40 -1.24 -17.28
C ARG A 59 15.41 -2.38 -16.27
N ARG A 60 16.47 -2.44 -15.47
CA ARG A 60 16.63 -3.39 -14.37
C ARG A 60 17.48 -2.78 -13.28
N ASN A 61 16.99 -2.85 -12.05
CA ASN A 61 17.78 -2.52 -10.85
C ASN A 61 17.75 -3.66 -9.80
N MET A 62 17.05 -4.76 -10.11
CA MET A 62 17.03 -5.97 -9.30
C MET A 62 17.98 -7.04 -9.86
N PRO A 63 18.60 -7.87 -9.00
CA PRO A 63 19.44 -9.00 -9.42
C PRO A 63 18.76 -9.91 -10.45
N MET A 64 19.54 -10.51 -11.36
CA MET A 64 19.01 -11.49 -12.32
C MET A 64 18.43 -12.75 -11.66
N THR A 65 18.81 -12.99 -10.40
CA THR A 65 18.36 -14.12 -9.58
C THR A 65 17.11 -13.81 -8.77
N THR A 66 16.54 -12.60 -8.85
CA THR A 66 15.31 -12.25 -8.13
C THR A 66 14.17 -13.13 -8.62
N PRO A 67 13.47 -13.85 -7.72
CA PRO A 67 12.30 -14.66 -8.08
C PRO A 67 11.14 -13.80 -8.57
N GLY A 68 10.20 -14.41 -9.29
CA GLY A 68 8.98 -13.75 -9.76
C GLY A 68 9.09 -13.17 -11.17
N CYS A 69 7.95 -12.72 -11.71
CA CYS A 69 7.85 -12.16 -13.05
C CYS A 69 7.09 -10.82 -13.08
N ASN A 70 6.74 -10.28 -11.92
CA ASN A 70 6.13 -8.97 -11.81
C ASN A 70 7.15 -7.89 -12.13
N GLY A 71 6.68 -6.72 -12.55
CA GLY A 71 7.57 -5.64 -12.97
C GLY A 71 8.50 -5.16 -11.87
N TRP A 72 8.08 -5.19 -10.59
CA TRP A 72 8.95 -4.89 -9.45
C TRP A 72 10.05 -5.93 -9.19
N ASN A 73 9.91 -7.17 -9.69
CA ASN A 73 10.98 -8.17 -9.64
C ASN A 73 12.13 -7.87 -10.63
N VAL A 74 11.88 -6.97 -11.61
CA VAL A 74 12.87 -6.47 -12.58
C VAL A 74 13.32 -5.07 -12.19
N TRP A 75 12.36 -4.20 -11.89
CA TRP A 75 12.56 -2.79 -11.57
C TRP A 75 11.82 -2.40 -10.29
N ASN A 76 12.54 -2.36 -9.18
CA ASN A 76 12.01 -1.88 -7.91
C ASN A 76 11.98 -0.34 -7.90
N ALA A 77 10.78 0.21 -8.03
CA ALA A 77 10.54 1.65 -8.03
C ALA A 77 10.98 2.34 -6.73
N PHE A 78 10.88 1.67 -5.58
CA PHE A 78 11.19 2.26 -4.27
C PHE A 78 12.66 2.63 -4.11
N LEU A 79 13.59 1.88 -4.73
CA LEU A 79 15.03 2.20 -4.69
C LEU A 79 15.37 3.53 -5.35
N GLU A 80 14.55 3.96 -6.32
CA GLU A 80 14.72 5.23 -7.02
C GLU A 80 13.87 6.33 -6.38
N TRP A 81 12.60 6.05 -6.11
CA TRP A 81 11.66 7.05 -5.57
C TRP A 81 12.06 7.53 -4.19
N SER A 82 12.64 6.65 -3.34
CA SER A 82 13.19 7.06 -2.04
C SER A 82 14.23 8.20 -2.13
N LYS A 83 14.92 8.32 -3.26
CA LYS A 83 15.94 9.36 -3.50
C LYS A 83 15.37 10.55 -4.28
N GLN A 84 14.54 10.27 -5.28
CA GLN A 84 14.14 11.24 -6.29
C GLN A 84 12.75 11.85 -6.03
N CYS A 85 11.82 11.06 -5.48
CA CYS A 85 10.44 11.46 -5.24
C CYS A 85 9.85 10.74 -4.01
N PRO A 86 10.26 11.11 -2.78
CA PRO A 86 9.82 10.42 -1.56
C PRO A 86 8.30 10.40 -1.37
N LYS A 87 7.59 11.41 -1.89
CA LYS A 87 6.13 11.48 -1.81
C LYS A 87 5.44 10.37 -2.61
N ALA A 88 5.97 10.00 -3.78
CA ALA A 88 5.45 8.88 -4.56
C ALA A 88 5.62 7.54 -3.82
N LEU A 89 6.76 7.36 -3.16
CA LEU A 89 7.00 6.21 -2.31
C LEU A 89 6.02 6.16 -1.14
N GLU A 90 5.85 7.25 -0.40
CA GLU A 90 4.92 7.34 0.73
C GLU A 90 3.50 6.92 0.31
N LEU A 91 3.01 7.47 -0.80
CA LEU A 91 1.63 7.22 -1.26
C LEU A 91 1.41 5.79 -1.76
N ALA A 92 2.43 5.15 -2.33
CA ALA A 92 2.39 3.73 -2.69
C ALA A 92 2.39 2.83 -1.44
N GLU A 93 3.13 3.21 -0.40
CA GLU A 93 3.09 2.50 0.90
C GLU A 93 1.77 2.72 1.64
N VAL A 94 1.20 3.92 1.58
CA VAL A 94 -0.15 4.20 2.11
C VAL A 94 -1.20 3.33 1.43
N PHE A 95 -1.11 3.10 0.11
CA PHE A 95 -2.00 2.17 -0.57
C PHE A 95 -1.87 0.75 -0.01
N SER A 96 -0.63 0.28 0.15
CA SER A 96 -0.35 -1.08 0.68
C SER A 96 -0.84 -1.25 2.13
N LEU A 97 -0.69 -0.20 2.94
CA LEU A 97 -1.25 -0.14 4.29
C LEU A 97 -2.78 -0.09 4.26
N GLY A 98 -3.37 0.68 3.35
CA GLY A 98 -4.81 0.73 3.08
C GLY A 98 -5.38 -0.65 2.78
N ARG A 99 -4.73 -1.39 1.87
CA ARG A 99 -5.09 -2.77 1.53
C ARG A 99 -5.00 -3.70 2.74
N SER A 100 -3.95 -3.56 3.54
CA SER A 100 -3.78 -4.35 4.76
C SER A 100 -4.87 -4.04 5.80
N MET A 101 -5.20 -2.76 6.02
CA MET A 101 -6.28 -2.36 6.92
C MET A 101 -7.65 -2.86 6.44
N TRP A 102 -7.93 -2.75 5.13
CA TRP A 102 -9.14 -3.31 4.54
C TRP A 102 -9.22 -4.81 4.79
N MET A 103 -8.18 -5.58 4.50
CA MET A 103 -8.16 -7.04 4.74
C MET A 103 -8.42 -7.38 6.22
N LEU A 104 -7.85 -6.62 7.16
CA LEU A 104 -8.04 -6.85 8.60
C LEU A 104 -9.46 -6.52 9.08
N LEU A 105 -10.04 -5.42 8.60
CA LEU A 105 -11.38 -4.98 8.99
C LEU A 105 -12.48 -5.80 8.30
N ARG A 106 -12.35 -5.99 6.99
CA ARG A 106 -13.34 -6.66 6.14
C ARG A 106 -13.31 -8.18 6.25
N GLN A 107 -12.14 -8.75 6.55
CA GLN A 107 -11.87 -10.19 6.57
C GLN A 107 -12.43 -10.91 5.33
N PRO A 108 -12.00 -10.51 4.12
CA PRO A 108 -12.44 -11.16 2.89
C PRO A 108 -12.00 -12.63 2.86
N ASP A 109 -12.64 -13.43 2.01
CA ASP A 109 -12.23 -14.81 1.78
C ASP A 109 -10.81 -14.84 1.21
N MET A 110 -9.86 -15.34 1.99
CA MET A 110 -8.45 -15.34 1.61
C MET A 110 -8.16 -16.33 0.48
N ASP A 111 -8.99 -17.37 0.31
CA ASP A 111 -8.86 -18.33 -0.78
C ASP A 111 -9.16 -17.66 -2.14
N ALA A 112 -9.94 -16.58 -2.14
CA ALA A 112 -10.22 -15.80 -3.34
C ALA A 112 -8.99 -15.05 -3.90
N PHE A 113 -7.89 -14.98 -3.14
CA PHE A 113 -6.66 -14.34 -3.57
C PHE A 113 -5.63 -15.29 -4.21
N GLU A 114 -5.85 -16.61 -4.17
CA GLU A 114 -4.89 -17.58 -4.71
C GLU A 114 -4.63 -17.40 -6.22
N ASP A 115 -5.67 -17.01 -6.97
CA ASP A 115 -5.62 -16.84 -8.42
C ASP A 115 -5.35 -15.39 -8.87
N VAL A 116 -5.14 -14.46 -7.94
CA VAL A 116 -4.91 -13.04 -8.27
C VAL A 116 -3.54 -12.85 -8.90
N THR A 117 -3.53 -12.32 -10.12
CA THR A 117 -2.30 -12.07 -10.89
C THR A 117 -1.99 -10.58 -11.08
N SER A 118 -2.94 -9.70 -10.78
CA SER A 118 -2.76 -8.24 -10.84
C SER A 118 -3.48 -7.54 -9.70
N THR A 119 -2.94 -6.42 -9.23
CA THR A 119 -3.51 -5.59 -8.17
C THR A 119 -4.94 -5.15 -8.49
N GLU A 120 -5.21 -4.88 -9.76
CA GLU A 120 -6.50 -4.41 -10.26
C GLU A 120 -7.61 -5.47 -10.18
N GLU A 121 -7.26 -6.76 -10.04
CA GLU A 121 -8.24 -7.85 -9.90
C GLU A 121 -8.87 -7.88 -8.50
N VAL A 122 -8.23 -7.24 -7.52
CA VAL A 122 -8.67 -7.29 -6.13
C VAL A 122 -9.73 -6.23 -5.86
N VAL A 123 -10.96 -6.65 -5.54
CA VAL A 123 -12.10 -5.75 -5.28
C VAL A 123 -12.19 -5.38 -3.80
N GLU A 124 -12.14 -4.09 -3.47
CA GLU A 124 -12.29 -3.59 -2.08
C GLU A 124 -13.75 -3.29 -1.72
N ASP A 125 -14.60 -4.31 -1.67
CA ASP A 125 -15.95 -4.15 -1.15
C ASP A 125 -16.00 -4.08 0.38
N TRP A 126 -17.09 -3.51 0.89
CA TRP A 126 -17.42 -3.49 2.31
C TRP A 126 -18.76 -4.20 2.57
N GLU A 127 -19.12 -5.19 1.76
CA GLU A 127 -20.35 -5.95 1.95
C GLU A 127 -20.30 -6.71 3.29
N SER A 128 -21.40 -6.79 4.04
CA SER A 128 -21.41 -7.50 5.33
C SER A 128 -20.41 -6.96 6.38
N SER A 129 -20.08 -5.67 6.33
CA SER A 129 -19.20 -4.97 7.31
C SER A 129 -19.91 -3.80 7.97
N GLU A 130 -21.20 -3.97 8.30
CA GLU A 130 -22.02 -2.93 8.93
C GLU A 130 -21.63 -2.65 10.39
N ASP A 131 -20.85 -3.54 11.00
CA ASP A 131 -20.26 -3.39 12.33
C ASP A 131 -19.04 -2.47 12.34
N ILE A 132 -18.41 -2.22 11.19
CA ILE A 132 -17.27 -1.32 11.05
C ILE A 132 -17.76 0.14 10.93
N PRO A 133 -17.26 1.08 11.76
CA PRO A 133 -17.63 2.48 11.68
C PRO A 133 -17.43 3.06 10.29
N ALA A 134 -18.38 3.88 9.83
CA ALA A 134 -18.36 4.44 8.47
C ALA A 134 -17.08 5.27 8.21
N HIS A 135 -16.67 6.09 9.18
CA HIS A 135 -15.47 6.92 9.06
C HIS A 135 -14.17 6.11 8.98
N TRP A 136 -14.13 4.90 9.53
CA TRP A 136 -12.99 3.98 9.37
C TRP A 136 -12.93 3.45 7.94
N ARG A 137 -14.08 3.07 7.37
CA ARG A 137 -14.16 2.64 5.97
C ARG A 137 -13.76 3.77 5.03
N ASP A 138 -14.22 4.99 5.31
CA ASP A 138 -13.90 6.18 4.53
C ASP A 138 -12.39 6.49 4.53
N VAL A 139 -11.71 6.41 5.69
CA VAL A 139 -10.26 6.67 5.75
C VAL A 139 -9.48 5.60 4.98
N VAL A 140 -9.86 4.32 5.11
CA VAL A 140 -9.21 3.21 4.41
C VAL A 140 -9.42 3.35 2.90
N GLN A 141 -10.62 3.73 2.47
CA GLN A 141 -10.91 3.99 1.07
C GLN A 141 -10.19 5.24 0.53
N GLY A 142 -9.86 6.19 1.41
CA GLY A 142 -8.94 7.29 1.12
C GLY A 142 -7.51 6.82 0.83
N CYS A 143 -7.03 5.76 1.47
CA CYS A 143 -5.72 5.16 1.15
C CYS A 143 -5.71 4.44 -0.21
N LEU A 144 -6.87 3.89 -0.60
CA LEU A 144 -7.04 3.02 -1.77
C LEU A 144 -7.41 3.76 -3.06
N LYS A 145 -7.32 5.10 -3.06
CA LYS A 145 -7.57 5.88 -4.29
C LYS A 145 -6.59 5.47 -5.38
N HIS A 146 -7.12 5.24 -6.59
CA HIS A 146 -6.30 4.80 -7.71
C HIS A 146 -5.24 5.85 -8.09
N ASP A 147 -5.64 7.12 -8.23
CA ASP A 147 -4.70 8.24 -8.39
C ASP A 147 -3.96 8.50 -7.07
N PRO A 148 -2.62 8.38 -7.04
CA PRO A 148 -1.83 8.69 -5.85
C PRO A 148 -2.08 10.09 -5.28
N ASN A 149 -2.37 11.09 -6.12
CA ASN A 149 -2.62 12.46 -5.66
C ASN A 149 -3.93 12.63 -4.88
N GLU A 150 -4.86 11.69 -5.02
CA GLU A 150 -6.12 11.68 -4.28
C GLU A 150 -6.02 10.90 -2.96
N ARG A 151 -4.91 10.20 -2.73
CA ARG A 151 -4.71 9.40 -1.51
C ARG A 151 -4.45 10.30 -0.31
N ILE A 152 -5.00 9.89 0.84
CA ILE A 152 -4.64 10.47 2.14
C ILE A 152 -3.13 10.33 2.38
N GLY A 153 -2.49 11.35 2.98
CA GLY A 153 -1.08 11.25 3.36
C GLY A 153 -0.88 10.38 4.61
N LEU A 154 0.32 9.82 4.81
CA LEU A 154 0.62 9.01 5.99
C LEU A 154 0.39 9.79 7.29
N ARG A 155 0.78 11.08 7.31
CA ARG A 155 0.57 11.96 8.47
C ARG A 155 -0.90 12.11 8.86
N GLU A 156 -1.77 12.29 7.86
CA GLU A 156 -3.21 12.46 8.08
C GLU A 156 -3.84 11.14 8.53
N LEU A 157 -3.40 10.03 7.94
CA LEU A 157 -3.81 8.69 8.34
C LEU A 157 -3.42 8.38 9.80
N THR A 158 -2.19 8.69 10.21
CA THR A 158 -1.74 8.51 11.61
C THR A 158 -2.58 9.39 12.55
N ALA A 159 -2.78 10.66 12.21
CA ALA A 159 -3.56 11.58 13.05
C ALA A 159 -5.01 11.10 13.22
N PHE A 160 -5.61 10.52 12.18
CA PHE A 160 -6.93 9.89 12.27
C PHE A 160 -6.92 8.76 13.30
N TRP A 161 -6.03 7.77 13.17
CA TRP A 161 -6.00 6.62 14.07
C TRP A 161 -5.61 6.97 15.51
N GLU A 162 -4.77 7.98 15.71
CA GLU A 162 -4.48 8.54 17.04
C GLU A 162 -5.75 9.08 17.70
N SER A 163 -6.59 9.81 16.96
CA SER A 163 -7.88 10.32 17.45
C SER A 163 -8.82 9.18 17.83
N GLU A 164 -9.00 8.19 16.94
CA GLU A 164 -9.87 7.03 17.19
C GLU A 164 -9.42 6.22 18.42
N SER A 165 -8.10 6.04 18.58
CA SER A 165 -7.53 5.34 19.73
C SER A 165 -7.83 6.07 21.06
N MET A 166 -7.77 7.41 21.06
CA MET A 166 -8.16 8.20 22.23
C MET A 166 -9.65 8.09 22.53
N GLU A 167 -10.51 8.09 21.51
CA GLU A 167 -11.96 7.93 21.69
C GLU A 167 -12.30 6.55 22.27
N ILE A 168 -11.70 5.47 21.76
CA ILE A 168 -11.90 4.12 22.30
C ILE A 168 -11.43 4.06 23.76
N SER A 169 -10.24 4.59 24.05
CA SER A 169 -9.66 4.56 25.41
C SER A 169 -10.44 5.38 26.44
N THR A 170 -11.23 6.36 25.99
CA THR A 170 -12.08 7.18 26.87
C THR A 170 -13.50 6.63 27.01
N ALA A 171 -13.93 5.76 26.09
CA ALA A 171 -15.21 5.06 26.15
C ALA A 171 -15.17 3.77 26.98
N SER A 172 -13.98 3.21 27.23
CA SER A 172 -13.69 2.04 28.06
C SER A 172 -13.47 2.37 29.54
#